data_AF-A0A258PZM6-F1
#
_entry.id   AF-A0A258PZM6-F1
#
_cell.length_a   1.000
_cell.length_b   1.000
_cell.length_c   1.000
_cell.angle_alpha   90.00
_cell.angle_beta   90.00
_cell.angle_gamma   90.00
#
_symmetry.space_group_name_H-M   'P 1'
#
loop_
_entity.id
_entity.type
_entity.pdbx_description
1 polymer ?
#
loop_
_entity_poly.entity_id
_entity_poly.type
_entity_poly.pdbx_seq_one_letter_code
_entity_poly.pdbx_strand_id
1 'polypeptide(L)'
;TERRRTKQIAFNKANGIEPRGVQKRIKDIIDGVYDVKEKRSERQVEQERARYEDMSEKQLAAEIKLLEKQMNSEAKNLEFEKAAATRDRLTKVKEMAFGARSQDAI
;
A
#
# COMPACT_ATOMS: atom_id res chain seq x y z
N THR A 1 29.68 -0.29 -11.59
CA THR A 1 31.14 -0.40 -11.72
C THR A 1 31.80 0.89 -11.29
N GLU A 2 32.91 0.81 -10.54
CA GLU A 2 33.61 1.98 -9.97
C GLU A 2 34.00 3.02 -11.02
N ARG A 3 34.43 2.57 -12.21
CA ARG A 3 34.78 3.44 -13.34
C ARG A 3 33.70 4.48 -13.70
N ARG A 4 32.42 4.12 -13.64
CA ARG A 4 31.31 5.04 -13.96
C ARG A 4 31.13 6.08 -12.85
N ARG A 5 31.26 5.65 -11.59
CA ARG A 5 31.10 6.51 -10.41
C ARG A 5 32.17 7.60 -10.35
N THR A 6 33.42 7.27 -10.65
CA THR A 6 34.53 8.24 -10.69
C THR A 6 34.27 9.34 -11.73
N LYS A 7 33.76 8.98 -12.92
CA LYS A 7 33.38 9.95 -13.96
C LYS A 7 32.26 10.88 -13.51
N GLN A 8 31.24 10.34 -12.83
CA GLN A 8 30.12 11.12 -12.33
C GLN A 8 30.55 12.10 -11.24
N ILE A 9 31.42 11.70 -10.31
CA ILE A 9 31.94 12.58 -9.25
C ILE A 9 32.78 13.71 -9.86
N ALA A 10 33.67 13.39 -10.81
CA ALA A 10 34.51 14.39 -11.48
C ALA A 10 33.66 15.42 -12.25
N PHE A 11 32.65 14.94 -12.99
CA PHE A 11 31.71 15.81 -13.70
C PHE A 11 30.90 16.67 -12.74
N ASN A 12 30.37 16.10 -11.66
CA ASN A 12 29.59 16.82 -10.67
C ASN A 12 30.41 17.91 -9.97
N LYS A 13 31.66 17.61 -9.58
CA LYS A 13 32.57 18.57 -8.97
C LYS A 13 32.94 19.72 -9.92
N ALA A 14 33.17 19.41 -11.19
CA ALA A 14 33.50 20.43 -12.20
C ALA A 14 32.33 21.37 -12.51
N ASN A 15 31.09 20.90 -12.36
CA ASN A 15 29.88 21.66 -12.69
C ASN A 15 29.12 22.16 -11.44
N GLY A 16 29.65 21.98 -10.24
CA GLY A 16 28.98 22.36 -8.99
C GLY A 16 27.65 21.61 -8.75
N ILE A 17 27.48 20.40 -9.30
CA ILE A 17 26.26 19.61 -9.18
C ILE A 17 26.29 18.83 -7.87
N GLU A 18 25.34 19.12 -6.99
CA GLU A 18 25.08 18.35 -5.78
C GLU A 18 24.10 17.20 -6.08
N PRO A 19 24.47 15.93 -5.85
CA PRO A 19 23.56 14.81 -6.06
C PRO A 19 22.37 14.90 -5.09
N ARG A 20 21.15 14.92 -5.63
CA ARG A 20 19.90 14.89 -4.85
C ARG A 20 19.03 13.73 -5.29
N GLY A 21 18.20 13.23 -4.37
CA GLY A 21 17.18 12.23 -4.67
C GLY A 21 16.16 12.75 -5.67
N VAL A 22 15.68 11.90 -6.58
CA VAL A 22 14.65 12.27 -7.53
C VAL A 22 13.30 12.28 -6.82
N GLN A 23 12.67 13.45 -6.69
CA GLN A 23 11.28 13.57 -6.26
C GLN A 23 10.38 13.78 -7.48
N LYS A 24 9.58 12.77 -7.84
CA LYS A 24 8.55 12.88 -8.87
C LYS A 24 7.19 12.94 -8.19
N ARG A 25 6.37 13.93 -8.56
CA ARG A 25 4.93 13.89 -8.24
C ARG A 25 4.31 12.76 -9.04
N ILE A 26 3.64 11.84 -8.34
CA ILE A 26 2.78 10.85 -8.98
C ILE A 26 1.63 11.65 -9.60
N LYS A 27 1.47 11.55 -10.93
CA LYS A 27 0.25 12.02 -11.58
C LYS A 27 -0.77 10.92 -11.35
N ASP A 28 -1.82 11.22 -10.61
CA ASP A 28 -2.98 10.35 -10.51
C ASP A 28 -3.63 10.27 -11.90
N ILE A 29 -3.57 9.09 -12.53
CA ILE A 29 -4.15 8.80 -13.85
C ILE A 29 -5.64 8.43 -13.72
N ILE A 30 -6.23 8.59 -12.53
CA ILE A 30 -7.63 8.24 -12.27
C ILE A 30 -8.45 9.52 -12.27
N ASP A 31 -8.79 9.97 -13.48
CA ASP A 31 -9.85 10.95 -13.71
C ASP A 31 -11.14 10.17 -13.99
N GLY A 32 -12.06 10.15 -13.03
CA GLY A 32 -13.43 9.69 -13.26
C GLY A 32 -14.02 8.74 -12.22
N VAL A 33 -15.10 9.22 -11.60
CA VAL A 33 -16.17 8.50 -10.88
C VAL A 33 -15.90 8.14 -9.41
N TYR A 34 -15.93 9.17 -8.57
CA TYR A 34 -16.54 9.03 -7.24
C TYR A 34 -18.03 9.35 -7.37
N ASP A 35 -18.88 8.33 -7.32
CA ASP A 35 -20.34 8.49 -7.31
C ASP A 35 -20.97 7.76 -6.10
N VAL A 36 -21.34 8.57 -5.10
CA VAL A 36 -22.57 8.53 -4.28
C VAL A 36 -23.01 7.16 -3.72
N LYS A 37 -22.20 6.56 -2.83
CA LYS A 37 -22.67 5.48 -1.91
C LYS A 37 -22.15 5.62 -0.47
N GLU A 38 -22.21 6.83 0.07
CA GLU A 38 -21.64 7.13 1.40
C GLU A 38 -22.39 6.50 2.58
N LYS A 39 -23.71 6.22 2.47
CA LYS A 39 -24.50 5.69 3.61
C LYS A 39 -24.64 4.16 3.67
N ARG A 40 -24.32 3.44 2.59
CA ARG A 40 -24.37 1.97 2.55
C ARG A 40 -23.02 1.34 2.91
N SER A 41 -21.93 2.07 2.67
CA SER A 41 -20.58 1.67 3.07
C SER A 41 -20.43 1.68 4.58
N GLU A 42 -20.94 2.70 5.28
CA GLU A 42 -20.83 2.83 6.75
C GLU A 42 -21.37 1.61 7.50
N ARG A 43 -22.59 1.15 7.15
CA ARG A 43 -23.19 -0.05 7.75
C ARG A 43 -22.42 -1.34 7.44
N GLN A 44 -21.80 -1.45 6.27
CA GLN A 44 -20.99 -2.62 5.92
C GLN A 44 -19.67 -2.63 6.70
N VAL A 45 -19.05 -1.46 6.86
CA VAL A 45 -17.82 -1.29 7.63
C VAL A 45 -18.04 -1.64 9.10
N GLU A 46 -19.18 -1.25 9.68
CA GLU A 46 -19.50 -1.56 11.08
C GLU A 46 -19.75 -3.07 11.32
N GLN A 47 -20.40 -3.75 10.38
CA GLN A 47 -20.58 -5.20 10.43
C GLN A 47 -19.27 -5.97 10.24
N GLU A 48 -18.38 -5.49 9.36
CA GLU A 48 -17.05 -6.07 9.19
C GLU A 48 -16.21 -5.90 10.46
N ARG A 49 -16.24 -4.73 11.10
CA ARG A 49 -15.55 -4.49 12.38
C ARG A 49 -15.98 -5.47 13.46
N ALA A 50 -17.28 -5.61 13.68
CA ALA A 50 -17.81 -6.54 14.68
C ALA A 50 -17.36 -7.99 14.41
N ARG A 51 -17.32 -8.40 13.13
CA ARG A 51 -16.83 -9.75 12.75
C ARG A 51 -15.35 -9.96 13.08
N TYR A 52 -14.51 -8.95 12.88
CA TYR A 52 -13.08 -9.05 13.17
C TYR A 52 -12.79 -8.95 14.68
N GLU A 53 -13.58 -8.19 15.44
CA GLU A 53 -13.48 -8.13 16.91
C GLU A 53 -13.89 -9.45 17.58
N ASP A 54 -14.86 -10.17 17.00
CA ASP A 54 -15.29 -11.49 17.50
C ASP A 54 -14.32 -12.63 17.13
N MET A 55 -13.35 -12.40 16.24
CA MET A 55 -12.38 -13.42 15.83
C MET A 55 -11.25 -13.56 16.86
N SER A 56 -10.85 -14.81 17.14
CA SER A 56 -9.62 -15.07 17.89
C SER A 56 -8.38 -14.60 17.14
N GLU A 57 -7.29 -14.28 17.85
CA GLU A 57 -6.01 -13.88 17.26
C GLU A 57 -5.51 -14.85 16.17
N LYS A 58 -5.71 -16.16 16.38
CA LYS A 58 -5.34 -17.21 15.42
C LYS A 58 -6.17 -17.14 14.14
N GLN A 59 -7.46 -16.81 14.26
CA GLN A 59 -8.35 -16.65 13.11
C GLN A 59 -8.02 -15.36 12.34
N LEU A 60 -7.73 -14.26 13.04
CA LEU A 60 -7.27 -13.01 12.42
C LEU A 60 -5.96 -13.21 11.65
N ALA A 61 -4.99 -13.91 12.22
CA ALA A 61 -3.73 -14.22 11.53
C ALA A 61 -3.94 -15.09 10.27
N ALA A 62 -4.88 -16.04 10.30
CA ALA A 62 -5.22 -16.85 9.14
C ALA A 62 -5.90 -16.03 8.04
N GLU A 63 -6.80 -15.12 8.42
CA GLU A 63 -7.51 -14.22 7.50
C GLU A 63 -6.54 -13.22 6.83
N ILE A 64 -5.63 -12.62 7.61
CA ILE A 64 -4.55 -11.76 7.09
C ILE A 64 -3.75 -12.50 6.02
N LYS A 65 -3.34 -13.75 6.30
CA LYS A 65 -2.57 -14.57 5.35
C LYS A 65 -3.37 -14.89 4.08
N LEU A 66 -4.68 -15.11 4.20
CA LEU A 66 -5.56 -15.35 3.08
C LEU A 66 -5.65 -14.12 2.17
N LEU A 67 -5.90 -12.95 2.76
CA LEU A 67 -5.98 -11.67 2.05
C LEU A 67 -4.66 -11.32 1.37
N GLU A 68 -3.51 -11.56 2.00
CA GLU A 68 -2.19 -11.38 1.38
C GLU A 68 -1.98 -12.30 0.17
N LYS A 69 -2.41 -13.56 0.25
CA LYS A 69 -2.34 -14.50 -0.88
C LYS A 69 -3.25 -14.04 -2.02
N GLN A 70 -4.45 -13.57 -1.71
CA GLN A 70 -5.40 -13.06 -2.68
C GLN A 70 -4.84 -11.82 -3.39
N MET A 71 -4.37 -10.83 -2.65
CA MET A 71 -3.76 -9.60 -3.19
C MET A 71 -2.60 -9.93 -4.14
N ASN A 72 -1.71 -10.84 -3.72
CA ASN A 72 -0.60 -11.28 -4.57
C ASN A 72 -1.05 -12.01 -5.83
N SER A 73 -2.14 -12.78 -5.76
CA SER A 73 -2.72 -13.44 -6.93
C SER A 73 -3.32 -12.45 -7.91
N GLU A 74 -4.10 -11.49 -7.40
CA GLU A 74 -4.71 -10.41 -8.19
C GLU A 74 -3.62 -9.56 -8.87
N ALA A 75 -2.56 -9.21 -8.14
CA ALA A 75 -1.40 -8.50 -8.68
C ALA A 75 -0.67 -9.29 -9.79
N LYS A 76 -0.50 -10.61 -9.61
CA LYS A 76 0.09 -11.49 -10.65
C LYS A 76 -0.77 -11.56 -11.91
N ASN A 77 -2.10 -11.48 -11.74
CA ASN A 77 -3.06 -11.48 -12.85
C ASN A 77 -3.24 -10.08 -13.47
N LEU A 78 -2.46 -9.08 -13.06
CA LEU A 78 -2.55 -7.68 -13.50
C LEU A 78 -3.89 -7.00 -13.14
N GLU A 79 -4.62 -7.56 -12.17
CA GLU A 79 -5.89 -7.01 -11.67
C GLU A 79 -5.63 -5.99 -10.55
N PHE A 80 -4.97 -4.88 -10.90
CA PHE A 80 -4.48 -3.91 -9.91
C PHE A 80 -5.58 -3.22 -9.09
N GLU A 81 -6.77 -3.00 -9.66
CA GLU A 81 -7.90 -2.42 -8.92
C GLU A 81 -8.38 -3.36 -7.81
N LYS A 82 -8.48 -4.66 -8.10
CA LYS A 82 -8.86 -5.68 -7.11
C LYS A 82 -7.78 -5.83 -6.06
N ALA A 83 -6.51 -5.89 -6.48
CA ALA A 83 -5.38 -5.95 -5.56
C ALA A 83 -5.33 -4.73 -4.62
N ALA A 84 -5.64 -3.53 -5.13
CA ALA A 84 -5.74 -2.32 -4.32
C ALA A 84 -6.88 -2.41 -3.30
N ALA A 85 -8.07 -2.86 -3.71
CA ALA A 85 -9.19 -3.07 -2.79
C ALA A 85 -8.90 -4.14 -1.73
N THR A 86 -8.16 -5.20 -2.07
CA THR A 86 -7.73 -6.23 -1.13
C THR A 86 -6.64 -5.74 -0.18
N ARG A 87 -5.70 -4.91 -0.65
CA ARG A 87 -4.71 -4.21 0.19
C ARG A 87 -5.39 -3.34 1.23
N ASP A 88 -6.36 -2.53 0.83
CA ASP A 88 -7.03 -1.60 1.75
C ASP A 88 -7.82 -2.36 2.84
N ARG A 89 -8.42 -3.50 2.49
CA ARG A 89 -9.03 -4.42 3.46
C ARG A 89 -7.99 -5.02 4.41
N LEU A 90 -6.87 -5.49 3.88
CA LEU A 90 -5.76 -6.03 4.69
C LEU A 90 -5.23 -5.01 5.70
N THR A 91 -5.04 -3.76 5.27
CA THR A 91 -4.57 -2.67 6.15
C THR A 91 -5.55 -2.43 7.29
N LYS A 92 -6.86 -2.36 7.00
CA LYS A 92 -7.90 -2.19 8.04
C LYS A 92 -7.87 -3.33 9.06
N VAL A 93 -7.77 -4.59 8.61
CA VAL A 93 -7.72 -5.75 9.52
C VAL A 93 -6.45 -5.72 10.38
N LYS A 94 -5.30 -5.34 9.81
CA LYS A 94 -4.05 -5.19 10.57
C LYS A 94 -4.11 -4.06 11.59
N GLU A 95 -4.72 -2.92 11.23
CA GLU A 95 -4.92 -1.80 12.15
C GLU A 95 -5.80 -2.18 13.32
N MET A 96 -6.89 -2.92 13.08
CA MET A 96 -7.79 -3.42 14.12
C MET A 96 -7.12 -4.46 15.02
N ALA A 97 -6.40 -5.41 14.43
CA ALA A 97 -5.78 -6.51 15.18
C ALA A 97 -4.56 -6.08 16.01
N PHE A 98 -3.76 -5.12 15.52
CA PHE A 98 -2.48 -4.76 16.13
C PHE A 98 -2.42 -3.34 16.70
N GLY A 99 -3.51 -2.57 16.61
CA GLY A 99 -3.60 -1.23 17.20
C GLY A 99 -2.44 -0.33 16.74
N ALA A 100 -2.44 0.01 15.45
CA ALA A 100 -1.56 1.01 14.83
C ALA A 100 -0.11 1.04 15.36
N ARG A 101 0.75 0.11 14.91
CA ARG A 101 2.21 0.34 14.86
C ARG A 101 2.91 -0.52 13.82
N SER A 102 2.72 -0.14 12.57
CA SER A 102 3.72 -0.34 11.53
C SER A 102 3.53 0.80 10.53
N GLN A 103 4.01 1.98 10.92
CA GLN A 103 4.50 2.89 9.89
C GLN A 103 5.60 2.11 9.18
N ASP A 104 5.30 1.59 7.99
CA ASP A 104 6.30 1.02 7.11
C ASP A 104 7.42 2.06 7.00
N ALA A 105 8.58 1.70 7.53
CA ALA A 105 9.77 2.52 7.48
C ALA A 105 10.11 2.77 6.02
N ILE A 106 10.24 4.06 5.69
CA ILE A 106 10.66 4.63 4.41
C ILE A 106 11.96 3.99 3.92
#